data_AF-A0A972LTL0-F1
#
_entry.id   AF-A0A972LTL0-F1
#
_cell.length_a   1.000
_cell.length_b   1.000
_cell.length_c   1.000
_cell.angle_alpha   90.00
_cell.angle_beta   90.00
_cell.angle_gamma   90.00
#
_symmetry.space_group_name_H-M   'P 1'
#
loop_
_entity.id
_entity.type
_entity.pdbx_description
1 polymer ?
#
loop_
_entity_poly.entity_id
_entity_poly.type
_entity_poly.pdbx_seq_one_letter_code
_entity_poly.pdbx_strand_id
1 'polypeptide(L)'
;MDTSDYPSLPKLNQLHARLAANSRHVGAVIDSQLDGIERLFSATTAEDWAAVAEASRYLAELKPDRVGPDVIREARYVFDELSHNSAGSKQPKHLASLLSACRLARKK
;
A
#
# COMPACT_ATOMS: atom_id res chain seq x y z
N MET A 1 -3.76 -44.11 20.30
CA MET A 1 -2.51 -43.44 19.86
C MET A 1 -2.58 -43.44 18.35
N ASP A 2 -3.25 -42.44 17.79
CA ASP A 2 -3.59 -42.36 16.37
C ASP A 2 -2.46 -41.65 15.61
N THR A 3 -1.67 -42.43 14.87
CA THR A 3 -0.53 -41.94 14.08
C THR A 3 -0.86 -41.79 12.59
N SER A 4 -2.11 -41.60 12.21
CA SER A 4 -2.56 -41.59 10.80
C SER A 4 -2.87 -40.22 10.21
N ASP A 5 -2.63 -39.11 10.90
CA ASP A 5 -2.87 -37.76 10.35
C ASP A 5 -1.69 -37.20 9.52
N TYR A 6 -0.91 -38.05 8.86
CA TYR A 6 0.06 -37.60 7.86
C TYR A 6 -0.68 -37.31 6.54
N PRO A 7 -0.68 -36.07 6.02
CA PRO A 7 -1.36 -35.77 4.77
C PRO A 7 -0.72 -36.57 3.63
N SER A 8 -1.54 -37.34 2.92
CA SER A 8 -1.13 -38.08 1.71
C SER A 8 -0.36 -37.18 0.73
N LEU A 9 0.65 -37.70 0.04
CA LEU A 9 1.48 -36.96 -0.93
C LEU A 9 0.71 -36.03 -1.90
N PRO A 10 -0.48 -36.39 -2.43
CA PRO A 10 -1.28 -35.49 -3.26
C PRO A 10 -1.81 -34.26 -2.50
N LYS A 11 -2.20 -34.42 -1.24
CA LYS A 11 -2.62 -33.32 -0.36
C LYS A 11 -1.45 -32.41 -0.01
N LEU A 12 -0.25 -32.98 0.18
CA LEU A 12 0.97 -32.21 0.40
C LEU A 12 1.30 -31.33 -0.83
N ASN A 13 1.25 -31.91 -2.04
CA ASN A 13 1.47 -31.18 -3.28
C ASN A 13 0.45 -30.05 -3.50
N GLN A 14 -0.82 -30.27 -3.16
CA GLN A 14 -1.85 -29.22 -3.19
C GLN A 14 -1.58 -28.10 -2.19
N LEU A 15 -1.11 -28.44 -0.98
CA LEU A 15 -0.72 -27.44 0.03
C LEU A 15 0.50 -26.63 -0.43
N HIS A 16 1.50 -27.27 -1.02
CA HIS A 16 2.66 -26.57 -1.60
C HIS A 16 2.27 -25.65 -2.76
N ALA A 17 1.38 -26.09 -3.66
CA ALA A 17 0.90 -25.26 -4.75
C ALA A 17 0.12 -24.03 -4.24
N ARG A 18 -0.71 -24.20 -3.22
CA ARG A 18 -1.43 -23.11 -2.55
C ARG A 18 -0.47 -22.15 -1.84
N LEU A 19 0.54 -22.68 -1.15
CA LEU A 19 1.56 -21.87 -0.50
C LEU A 19 2.36 -21.04 -1.51
N ALA A 20 2.77 -21.65 -2.63
CA ALA A 20 3.49 -20.96 -3.70
C ALA A 20 2.63 -19.90 -4.40
N ALA A 21 1.33 -20.17 -4.60
CA ALA A 21 0.39 -19.18 -5.12
C ALA A 21 0.21 -18.02 -4.15
N ASN A 22 0.04 -18.31 -2.86
CA ASN A 22 -0.11 -17.29 -1.81
C ASN A 22 1.17 -16.46 -1.66
N SER A 23 2.35 -17.08 -1.71
CA SER A 23 3.63 -16.37 -1.64
C SER A 23 3.81 -15.40 -2.81
N ARG A 24 3.47 -15.82 -4.04
CA ARG A 24 3.47 -14.92 -5.21
C ARG A 24 2.44 -13.81 -5.10
N HIS A 25 1.26 -14.11 -4.56
CA HIS A 25 0.22 -13.11 -4.33
C HIS A 25 0.69 -12.05 -3.33
N VAL A 26 1.27 -12.46 -2.21
CA VAL A 26 1.83 -11.54 -1.21
C VAL A 26 2.94 -10.69 -1.82
N GLY A 27 3.84 -11.28 -2.62
CA GLY A 27 4.88 -10.53 -3.34
C GLY A 27 4.31 -9.43 -4.23
N ALA A 28 3.37 -9.77 -5.11
CA ALA A 28 2.73 -8.80 -6.00
C ALA A 28 1.98 -7.69 -5.24
N VAL A 29 1.42 -8.01 -4.07
CA VAL A 29 0.77 -7.03 -3.20
C VAL A 29 1.80 -6.05 -2.62
N ILE A 30 2.93 -6.55 -2.14
CA ILE A 30 4.02 -5.71 -1.59
C ILE A 30 4.61 -4.82 -2.69
N ASP A 31 4.88 -5.37 -3.87
CA ASP A 31 5.43 -4.60 -5.01
C ASP A 31 4.48 -3.45 -5.39
N SER A 32 3.18 -3.73 -5.51
CA SER A 32 2.17 -2.71 -5.85
C SER A 32 2.02 -1.59 -4.81
N GLN A 33 2.35 -1.86 -3.54
CA GLN A 33 2.35 -0.85 -2.48
C GLN A 33 3.61 0.01 -2.54
N LEU A 34 4.77 -0.61 -2.76
CA LEU A 34 6.03 0.08 -2.88
C LEU A 34 6.02 1.02 -4.09
N ASP A 35 5.47 0.59 -5.22
CA ASP A 35 5.30 1.42 -6.42
C ASP A 35 4.45 2.67 -6.13
N GLY A 36 3.33 2.51 -5.41
CA GLY A 36 2.45 3.62 -5.04
C GLY A 36 3.12 4.63 -4.12
N ILE A 37 3.90 4.13 -3.14
CA ILE A 37 4.66 4.97 -2.22
C ILE A 37 5.82 5.67 -2.94
N GLU A 38 6.53 4.97 -3.83
CA GLU A 38 7.63 5.55 -4.61
C GLU A 38 7.13 6.66 -5.54
N ARG A 39 5.99 6.45 -6.21
CA ARG A 39 5.34 7.49 -7.02
C ARG A 39 4.94 8.71 -6.19
N LEU A 40 4.46 8.51 -4.97
CA LEU A 40 4.15 9.62 -4.06
C LEU A 40 5.42 10.39 -3.68
N PHE A 41 6.52 9.69 -3.34
CA PHE A 41 7.78 10.33 -2.99
C PHE A 41 8.39 11.08 -4.17
N SER A 42 8.40 10.49 -5.37
CA SER A 42 8.94 11.12 -6.57
C SER A 42 8.14 12.35 -6.98
N ALA A 43 6.80 12.27 -6.96
CA ALA A 43 5.92 13.41 -7.21
C ALA A 43 6.11 14.54 -6.18
N THR A 44 6.29 14.18 -4.90
CA THR A 44 6.58 15.15 -3.85
C THR A 44 7.92 15.85 -4.08
N THR A 45 8.97 15.11 -4.46
CA THR A 45 10.30 15.70 -4.73
C THR A 45 10.32 16.57 -5.99
N ALA A 46 9.45 16.26 -6.96
CA ALA A 46 9.30 17.06 -8.18
C ALA A 46 8.36 18.26 -8.00
N GLU A 47 7.78 18.45 -6.80
CA GLU A 47 6.71 19.42 -6.53
C GLU A 47 5.52 19.29 -7.50
N ASP A 48 5.30 18.10 -8.04
CA ASP A 48 4.20 17.80 -8.94
C ASP A 48 2.95 17.46 -8.11
N TRP A 49 2.23 18.50 -7.71
CA TRP A 49 1.04 18.37 -6.88
C TRP A 49 -0.11 17.61 -7.55
N ALA A 50 -0.15 17.56 -8.89
CA ALA A 50 -1.13 16.77 -9.63
C ALA A 50 -0.79 15.28 -9.52
N ALA A 51 0.48 14.92 -9.70
CA ALA A 51 0.94 13.55 -9.50
C ALA A 51 0.86 13.11 -8.03
N VAL A 52 1.05 14.03 -7.06
CA VAL A 52 0.80 13.75 -5.64
C VAL A 52 -0.68 13.44 -5.41
N ALA A 53 -1.61 14.21 -5.98
CA ALA A 53 -3.03 13.94 -5.85
C ALA A 53 -3.42 12.57 -6.43
N GLU A 54 -2.88 12.20 -7.59
CA GLU A 54 -3.14 10.91 -8.22
C GLU A 54 -2.55 9.74 -7.40
N ALA A 55 -1.32 9.88 -6.91
CA ALA A 55 -0.69 8.89 -6.05
C ALA A 55 -1.42 8.75 -4.71
N SER A 56 -1.86 9.85 -4.10
CA SER A 56 -2.68 9.84 -2.89
C SER A 56 -4.05 9.20 -3.12
N ARG A 57 -4.70 9.43 -4.27
CA ARG A 57 -5.94 8.75 -4.62
C ARG A 57 -5.72 7.24 -4.73
N TYR A 58 -4.67 6.82 -5.44
CA TYR A 58 -4.32 5.41 -5.59
C TYR A 58 -4.10 4.75 -4.23
N LEU A 59 -3.34 5.39 -3.33
CA LEU A 59 -3.10 4.88 -1.97
C LEU A 59 -4.39 4.81 -1.13
N ALA A 60 -5.33 5.74 -1.31
CA ALA A 60 -6.61 5.75 -0.61
C ALA A 60 -7.59 4.66 -1.10
N GLU A 61 -7.46 4.21 -2.34
CA GLU A 61 -8.25 3.13 -2.94
C GLU A 61 -7.72 1.72 -2.61
N LEU A 62 -6.49 1.61 -2.10
CA LEU A 62 -5.92 0.34 -1.65
C LEU A 62 -6.62 -0.18 -0.38
N LYS A 63 -6.59 -1.50 -0.18
CA LYS A 63 -7.19 -2.14 1.00
C LYS A 63 -6.42 -1.78 2.28
N PRO A 64 -7.10 -1.55 3.42
CA PRO A 64 -6.46 -1.24 4.71
C PRO A 64 -5.51 -2.34 5.20
N ASP A 65 -5.83 -3.60 4.90
CA ASP A 65 -4.99 -4.76 5.20
C ASP A 65 -3.65 -4.76 4.44
N ARG A 66 -3.54 -3.91 3.40
CA ARG A 66 -2.38 -3.83 2.52
C ARG A 66 -1.45 -2.71 2.97
N VAL A 67 -1.94 -1.49 3.14
CA VAL A 67 -1.09 -0.29 3.33
C VAL A 67 -1.11 0.25 4.77
N GLY A 68 -2.06 -0.24 5.58
CA GLY A 68 -2.33 0.28 6.91
C GLY A 68 -3.41 1.37 6.90
N PRO A 69 -4.29 1.39 7.91
CA PRO A 69 -5.44 2.32 7.95
C PRO A 69 -4.99 3.79 8.07
N ASP A 70 -3.86 4.06 8.70
CA ASP A 70 -3.32 5.41 8.81
C ASP A 70 -2.85 5.97 7.46
N VAL A 71 -2.21 5.14 6.62
CA VAL A 71 -1.77 5.57 5.28
C VAL A 71 -2.97 5.91 4.41
N ILE A 72 -4.03 5.10 4.43
CA ILE A 72 -5.27 5.36 3.69
C ILE A 72 -5.93 6.64 4.18
N ARG A 73 -6.04 6.84 5.50
CA ARG A 73 -6.65 8.02 6.08
C ARG A 73 -5.90 9.30 5.67
N GLU A 74 -4.58 9.32 5.84
CA GLU A 74 -3.79 10.49 5.47
C GLU A 74 -3.76 10.70 3.94
N ALA A 75 -3.76 9.62 3.14
CA ALA A 75 -3.81 9.73 1.68
C ALA A 75 -5.12 10.35 1.21
N ARG A 76 -6.24 10.00 1.86
CA ARG A 76 -7.55 10.59 1.58
C ARG A 76 -7.58 12.07 1.94
N TYR A 77 -7.03 12.46 3.08
CA TYR A 77 -6.93 13.88 3.46
C TYR A 77 -6.07 14.68 2.47
N VAL A 78 -4.93 14.15 2.03
CA VAL A 78 -4.08 14.82 1.02
C VAL A 78 -4.82 14.95 -0.31
N PHE A 79 -5.52 13.91 -0.75
CA PHE A 79 -6.31 13.95 -1.98
C PHE A 79 -7.45 14.98 -1.89
N ASP A 80 -8.18 15.01 -0.77
CA ASP A 80 -9.26 15.96 -0.55
C ASP A 80 -8.73 17.40 -0.47
N GLU A 81 -7.60 17.63 0.22
CA GLU A 81 -6.94 18.95 0.29
C GLU A 81 -6.53 19.45 -1.10
N LEU A 82 -5.94 18.59 -1.93
CA LEU A 82 -5.49 18.94 -3.28
C LEU A 82 -6.65 19.10 -4.27
N SER A 83 -7.73 18.32 -4.10
CA SER A 83 -8.92 18.42 -4.95
C SER A 83 -9.76 19.67 -4.66
N HIS A 84 -9.78 20.12 -3.40
CA HIS A 84 -10.55 21.31 -2.99
C HIS A 84 -9.73 22.60 -3.05
N ASN A 85 -8.40 22.56 -2.94
CA ASN A 85 -7.53 23.71 -3.21
C ASN A 85 -7.11 23.76 -4.68
N SER A 86 -8.03 24.09 -5.59
CA SER A 86 -7.64 24.41 -6.97
C SER A 86 -6.94 25.78 -7.12
N ALA A 87 -6.87 26.57 -6.03
CA ALA A 87 -6.53 27.99 -6.08
C ALA A 87 -5.14 28.38 -5.56
N GLY A 88 -4.23 27.45 -5.30
CA GLY A 88 -2.86 27.84 -4.96
C GLY A 88 -1.96 26.67 -4.65
N SER A 89 -0.78 26.68 -5.24
CA SER A 89 0.36 25.78 -5.10
C SER A 89 0.90 25.68 -3.66
N LYS A 90 0.04 25.35 -2.69
CA LYS A 90 0.42 25.18 -1.30
C LYS A 90 0.56 23.69 -1.02
N GLN A 91 1.72 23.36 -0.47
CA GLN A 91 2.03 22.05 0.05
C GLN A 91 0.89 21.57 0.98
N PRO A 92 0.35 20.35 0.78
CA PRO A 92 -0.70 19.81 1.64
C PRO A 92 -0.19 19.67 3.07
N LYS A 93 -1.01 20.04 4.06
CA LYS A 93 -0.61 19.99 5.47
C LYS A 93 -0.43 18.55 5.93
N HIS A 94 -1.24 17.65 5.38
CA HIS A 94 -1.22 16.22 5.68
C HIS A 94 -0.11 15.45 4.94
N LEU A 95 0.64 16.10 4.04
CA LEU A 95 1.68 15.42 3.27
C LEU A 95 2.82 14.90 4.15
N ALA A 96 3.27 15.68 5.14
CA ALA A 96 4.30 15.23 6.08
C ALA A 96 3.82 14.03 6.92
N SER A 97 2.55 14.06 7.36
CA SER A 97 1.90 12.96 8.08
C SER A 97 1.81 11.70 7.20
N LEU A 98 1.39 11.83 5.94
CA LEU A 98 1.32 10.73 4.98
C LEU A 98 2.69 10.08 4.74
N LEU A 99 3.74 10.88 4.53
CA LEU A 99 5.10 10.37 4.34
C LEU A 99 5.65 9.68 5.60
N SER A 100 5.32 10.20 6.79
CA SER A 100 5.68 9.56 8.05
C SER A 100 4.94 8.23 8.25
N ALA A 101 3.65 8.17 7.91
CA ALA A 101 2.85 6.95 7.97
C ALA A 101 3.38 5.88 7.01
N CYS A 102 3.76 6.27 5.78
CA CYS A 102 4.40 5.37 4.81
C CYS A 102 5.75 4.83 5.33
N ARG A 103 6.57 5.69 5.99
CA ARG A 103 7.84 5.26 6.61
C ARG A 103 7.64 4.30 7.78
N LEU A 104 6.60 4.50 8.59
CA LEU A 104 6.26 3.62 9.70
C LEU A 104 5.72 2.27 9.21
N ALA A 105 4.91 2.28 8.14
CA ALA A 105 4.43 1.06 7.48
C ALA A 105 5.58 0.21 6.94
N ARG A 106 6.67 0.82 6.45
CA ARG A 106 7.87 0.10 5.98
C ARG A 106 8.70 -0.54 7.11
N LYS A 107 8.56 -0.07 8.36
CA LYS A 107 9.34 -0.56 9.52
C LYS A 107 8.66 -1.68 10.30
N LYS A 108 7.37 -1.94 10.06
CA LYS A 108 6.64 -3.06 10.64
C LYS A 108 6.75 -4.28 9.72
#